data_AF-A0A8T4JXI2-F1
#
_entry.id   AF-A0A8T4JXI2-F1
#
_cell.length_a   1.000
_cell.length_b   1.000
_cell.length_c   1.000
_cell.angle_alpha   90.00
_cell.angle_beta   90.00
_cell.angle_gamma   90.00
#
_symmetry.space_group_name_H-M   'P 1'
#
loop_
_entity.id
_entity.type
_entity.pdbx_description
1 polymer ?
#
loop_
_entity_poly.entity_id
_entity_poly.type
_entity_poly.pdbx_seq_one_letter_code
_entity_poly.pdbx_strand_id
1 'polypeptide(L)'
;MVSDTWIGGWYVNENGVWDGKKEQDDRGNPGQEELDNGSEISREAAYEHPVADLSEAISTARVYRNMTQKELAERTGINQADVSKLEKGTRNPSIAILKRIAEGLDMELHIQFIPKKRT
;
A
#
# COMPACT_ATOMS: atom_id res chain seq x y z
N MET A 1 4.60 -6.30 22.40
CA MET A 1 4.03 -5.12 21.73
C MET A 1 4.82 -4.92 20.47
N VAL A 2 4.31 -5.41 19.34
CA VAL A 2 4.90 -5.16 18.02
C VAL A 2 4.50 -3.74 17.61
N SER A 3 5.47 -2.88 17.35
CA SER A 3 5.26 -1.46 17.09
C SER A 3 4.92 -1.23 15.62
N ASP A 4 3.70 -0.81 15.34
CA ASP A 4 3.32 -0.39 13.99
C ASP A 4 3.95 0.98 13.67
N THR A 5 4.53 1.11 12.47
CA THR A 5 5.17 2.36 12.01
C THR A 5 4.17 3.18 11.20
N TRP A 6 4.09 4.49 11.44
CA TRP A 6 3.24 5.41 10.68
C TRP A 6 3.97 5.96 9.45
N ILE A 7 3.42 5.70 8.26
CA ILE A 7 3.99 6.10 6.97
C ILE A 7 2.89 6.59 6.04
N GLY A 8 3.00 7.83 5.58
CA GLY A 8 2.14 8.35 4.51
C GLY A 8 0.64 8.35 4.83
N GLY A 9 0.25 8.38 6.11
CA GLY A 9 -1.15 8.29 6.54
C GLY A 9 -1.61 6.89 6.95
N TRP A 10 -0.72 5.89 6.92
CA TRP A 10 -1.05 4.49 7.16
C TRP A 10 -0.12 3.83 8.17
N TYR A 11 -0.62 2.79 8.84
CA TYR A 11 0.19 1.92 9.69
C TYR A 11 0.69 0.70 8.90
N VAL A 12 1.97 0.39 9.07
CA VAL A 12 2.59 -0.85 8.59
C VAL A 12 3.14 -1.68 9.74
N ASN A 13 3.21 -2.99 9.54
CA ASN A 13 3.85 -3.89 10.50
C ASN A 13 5.39 -3.76 10.47
N GLU A 14 6.07 -4.54 11.30
CA GLU A 14 7.54 -4.55 11.44
C GLU A 14 8.32 -4.88 10.15
N ASN A 15 7.63 -5.37 9.10
CA ASN A 15 8.21 -5.70 7.80
C ASN A 15 7.78 -4.73 6.69
N GLY A 16 7.10 -3.63 7.04
CA GLY A 16 6.61 -2.66 6.06
C GLY A 16 5.40 -3.13 5.25
N VAL A 17 4.73 -4.22 5.66
CA VAL A 17 3.53 -4.72 5.00
C VAL A 17 2.33 -3.95 5.52
N TRP A 18 1.55 -3.39 4.59
CA TRP A 18 0.26 -2.78 4.85
C TRP A 18 -0.79 -3.88 5.03
N ASP A 19 -1.44 -3.94 6.20
CA ASP A 19 -2.47 -4.95 6.52
C ASP A 19 -3.89 -4.50 6.11
N GLY A 20 -4.06 -3.25 5.64
CA GLY A 20 -5.37 -2.68 5.31
C GLY A 20 -6.37 -2.64 6.46
N LYS A 21 -5.96 -3.01 7.67
CA LYS A 21 -6.80 -3.22 8.85
C LYS A 21 -6.30 -2.40 10.02
N LYS A 22 -6.45 -1.08 9.96
CA LYS A 22 -6.70 -0.31 11.18
C LYS A 22 -7.73 0.76 10.89
N GLU A 23 -8.93 0.54 11.42
CA GLU A 23 -9.76 1.63 11.90
C GLU A 23 -8.90 2.56 12.76
N GLN A 24 -9.22 3.86 12.75
CA GLN A 24 -8.77 4.79 13.77
C GLN A 24 -8.98 4.12 15.14
N ASP A 25 -7.91 3.58 15.72
CA ASP A 25 -7.93 3.33 17.15
C ASP A 25 -7.89 4.71 17.79
N ASP A 26 -8.54 4.85 18.94
CA ASP A 26 -8.73 6.12 19.66
C ASP A 26 -7.41 6.80 20.09
N ARG A 27 -6.26 6.24 19.67
CA ARG A 27 -4.94 6.83 19.76
C ARG A 27 -4.79 7.84 18.62
N GLY A 28 -5.34 9.02 18.85
CA GLY A 28 -5.25 10.17 17.96
C GLY A 28 -3.86 10.32 17.34
N ASN A 29 -3.85 10.68 16.06
CA ASN A 29 -2.67 11.04 15.27
C ASN A 29 -1.64 11.80 16.14
N PRO A 30 -0.41 11.30 16.34
CA PRO A 30 0.61 12.02 17.09
C PRO A 30 1.11 13.20 16.25
N GLY A 31 0.33 14.28 16.26
CA GLY A 31 0.65 15.58 15.69
C GLY A 31 0.12 15.79 14.27
N GLN A 32 -1.16 16.14 14.15
CA GLN A 32 -1.62 17.29 13.37
C GLN A 32 -3.14 17.49 13.53
N GLU A 33 -3.49 18.72 13.93
CA GLU A 33 -4.83 19.29 13.85
C GLU A 33 -5.37 19.26 12.41
N GLU A 34 -6.69 19.22 12.33
CA GLU A 34 -7.54 19.03 11.14
C GLU A 34 -7.02 19.62 9.82
N LEU A 35 -6.91 18.76 8.81
CA LEU A 35 -7.30 19.09 7.44
C LEU A 35 -8.27 18.02 6.95
N ASP A 36 -9.55 18.37 7.09
CA ASP A 36 -10.72 17.68 6.53
C ASP A 36 -10.68 17.70 4.99
N ASN A 37 -10.55 16.54 4.36
CA ASN A 37 -11.49 15.97 3.37
C ASN A 37 -10.89 14.72 2.70
N GLY A 38 -11.55 13.57 2.78
CA GLY A 38 -11.18 12.41 1.95
C GLY A 38 -11.39 11.04 2.58
N SER A 39 -12.60 10.52 2.42
CA SER A 39 -13.02 9.11 2.55
C SER A 39 -12.94 8.45 3.93
N GLU A 40 -14.09 8.40 4.57
CA GLU A 40 -14.51 7.41 5.55
C GLU A 40 -14.53 6.02 4.88
N ILE A 41 -13.37 5.36 4.79
CA ILE A 41 -13.28 3.99 4.27
C ILE A 41 -13.66 3.05 5.43
N SER A 42 -14.94 2.70 5.50
CA SER A 42 -15.42 1.65 6.39
C SER A 42 -14.78 0.29 6.04
N ARG A 43 -14.69 -0.63 7.02
CA ARG A 43 -14.10 -1.98 6.88
C ARG A 43 -14.57 -2.76 5.66
N GLU A 44 -15.76 -2.46 5.15
CA GLU A 44 -16.34 -3.05 3.95
C GLU A 44 -15.68 -2.60 2.63
N ALA A 45 -15.07 -1.42 2.57
CA ALA A 45 -14.52 -0.85 1.34
C ALA A 45 -13.07 -1.30 1.03
N ALA A 46 -12.30 -1.73 2.03
CA ALA A 46 -10.90 -2.18 1.90
C ALA A 46 -10.70 -3.50 1.11
N TYR A 47 -11.76 -4.05 0.53
CA TYR A 47 -11.72 -5.22 -0.35
C TYR A 47 -12.54 -5.05 -1.64
N GLU A 48 -13.24 -3.93 -1.81
CA GLU A 48 -14.04 -3.65 -3.01
C GLU A 48 -13.21 -2.99 -4.12
N HIS A 49 -11.99 -2.53 -3.80
CA HIS A 49 -11.12 -1.81 -4.74
C HIS A 49 -9.69 -2.39 -4.82
N PRO A 50 -9.52 -3.60 -5.39
CA PRO A 50 -8.23 -4.30 -5.44
C PRO A 50 -7.08 -3.48 -6.03
N VAL A 51 -7.38 -2.56 -6.96
CA VAL A 51 -6.38 -1.67 -7.57
C VAL A 51 -5.91 -0.61 -6.58
N ALA A 52 -6.81 -0.02 -5.79
CA ALA A 52 -6.44 0.97 -4.78
C ALA A 52 -5.59 0.33 -3.68
N ASP A 53 -6.02 -0.83 -3.17
CA ASP A 53 -5.29 -1.60 -2.15
C ASP A 53 -3.88 -1.96 -2.62
N LEU A 54 -3.76 -2.41 -3.86
CA LEU A 54 -2.47 -2.73 -4.48
C LEU A 54 -1.57 -1.50 -4.63
N SER A 55 -2.14 -0.37 -5.03
CA SER A 55 -1.40 0.89 -5.22
C SER A 55 -0.84 1.39 -3.90
N GLU A 56 -1.64 1.32 -2.85
CA GLU A 56 -1.27 1.70 -1.51
C GLU A 56 -0.19 0.78 -0.95
N ALA A 57 -0.36 -0.54 -1.08
CA ALA A 57 0.63 -1.52 -0.65
C ALA A 57 2.01 -1.28 -1.30
N ILE A 58 2.05 -0.95 -2.59
CA ILE A 58 3.30 -0.63 -3.31
C ILE A 58 3.92 0.67 -2.76
N SER A 59 3.13 1.74 -2.68
CA SER A 59 3.61 3.07 -2.24
C SER A 59 4.15 3.01 -0.82
N THR A 60 3.39 2.43 0.09
CA THR A 60 3.72 2.33 1.50
C THR A 60 4.95 1.45 1.73
N ALA A 61 5.06 0.29 1.07
CA ALA A 61 6.26 -0.55 1.14
C ALA A 61 7.52 0.16 0.60
N ARG A 62 7.36 0.94 -0.48
CA ARG A 62 8.46 1.72 -1.05
C ARG A 62 8.96 2.78 -0.06
N VAL A 63 8.06 3.52 0.57
CA VAL A 63 8.42 4.58 1.52
C VAL A 63 9.04 3.96 2.80
N TYR A 64 8.51 2.84 3.28
CA TYR A 64 9.10 2.10 4.41
C TYR A 64 10.57 1.74 4.17
N ARG A 65 10.91 1.40 2.92
CA ARG A 65 12.29 1.07 2.50
C ARG A 65 13.13 2.29 2.13
N ASN A 66 12.64 3.51 2.39
CA ASN A 66 13.29 4.78 2.06
C ASN A 66 13.69 4.89 0.58
N MET A 67 12.86 4.35 -0.31
CA MET A 67 13.12 4.37 -1.74
C MET A 67 12.29 5.45 -2.43
N THR A 68 12.88 6.14 -3.40
CA THR A 68 12.17 6.98 -4.36
C THR A 68 11.52 6.13 -5.45
N GLN A 69 10.52 6.70 -6.15
CA GLN A 69 9.93 6.02 -7.32
C GLN A 69 10.96 5.73 -8.42
N LYS A 70 12.00 6.57 -8.53
CA LYS A 70 13.11 6.38 -9.48
C LYS A 70 13.99 5.20 -9.09
N GLU A 71 14.35 5.06 -7.82
CA GLU A 71 15.14 3.91 -7.35
C GLU A 71 14.37 2.60 -7.50
N LEU A 72 13.06 2.61 -7.22
CA LEU A 72 12.23 1.42 -7.47
C LEU A 72 12.16 1.09 -8.97
N ALA A 73 12.02 2.09 -9.83
CA ALA A 73 12.08 1.91 -11.29
C ALA A 73 13.40 1.27 -11.74
N GLU A 74 14.53 1.75 -11.22
CA GLU A 74 15.87 1.22 -11.54
C GLU A 74 16.03 -0.24 -11.08
N ARG A 75 15.64 -0.57 -9.85
CA ARG A 75 15.74 -1.95 -9.33
C ARG A 75 14.85 -2.94 -10.06
N THR A 76 13.66 -2.49 -10.48
CA THR A 76 12.67 -3.35 -11.11
C THR A 76 12.86 -3.42 -12.62
N GLY A 77 13.57 -2.47 -13.23
CA GLY A 77 13.66 -2.25 -14.68
C GLY A 77 12.34 -1.78 -15.30
N ILE A 78 11.45 -1.18 -14.50
CA ILE A 78 10.18 -0.59 -14.93
C ILE A 78 10.40 0.91 -15.12
N ASN A 79 9.67 1.56 -16.04
CA ASN A 79 9.76 3.01 -16.19
C ASN A 79 9.26 3.74 -14.92
N GLN A 80 9.92 4.81 -14.48
CA GLN A 80 9.48 5.61 -13.32
C GLN A 80 8.08 6.20 -13.49
N ALA A 81 7.68 6.60 -14.70
CA ALA A 81 6.33 7.05 -14.99
C ALA A 81 5.30 5.93 -14.81
N ASP A 82 5.71 4.69 -15.07
CA ASP A 82 4.88 3.50 -14.88
C ASP A 82 4.77 3.13 -13.41
N VAL A 83 5.86 3.22 -12.63
CA VAL A 83 5.82 3.12 -11.16
C VAL A 83 4.87 4.17 -10.58
N SER A 84 4.94 5.41 -11.04
CA SER A 84 4.05 6.48 -10.59
C SER A 84 2.56 6.17 -10.89
N LYS A 85 2.25 5.63 -12.07
CA LYS A 85 0.87 5.24 -12.43
C LYS A 85 0.37 4.07 -11.60
N LEU A 86 1.25 3.12 -11.27
CA LEU A 86 0.94 1.98 -10.39
C LEU A 86 0.61 2.47 -8.98
N GLU A 87 1.43 3.36 -8.40
CA GLU A 87 1.18 3.91 -7.06
C GLU A 87 -0.06 4.83 -7.00
N LYS A 88 -0.53 5.33 -8.16
CA LYS A 88 -1.77 6.12 -8.26
C LYS A 88 -3.02 5.28 -8.58
N GLY A 89 -2.90 3.97 -8.79
CA GLY A 89 -4.02 3.11 -9.19
C GLY A 89 -4.59 3.39 -10.57
N THR A 90 -3.86 4.12 -11.41
CA THR A 90 -4.32 4.51 -12.77
C THR A 90 -3.93 3.49 -13.84
N ARG A 91 -3.25 2.40 -13.44
CA ARG A 91 -2.82 1.33 -14.32
C ARG A 91 -3.20 -0.01 -13.71
N ASN A 92 -3.63 -0.94 -14.56
CA ASN A 92 -3.83 -2.34 -14.21
C ASN A 92 -2.55 -3.15 -14.51
N PRO A 93 -1.67 -3.43 -13.52
CA PRO A 93 -0.48 -4.23 -13.74
C PRO A 93 -0.80 -5.68 -14.05
N SER A 94 0.03 -6.33 -14.87
CA SER A 94 0.05 -7.78 -14.95
C SER A 94 0.72 -8.37 -13.71
N ILE A 95 0.45 -9.64 -13.42
CA ILE A 95 1.14 -10.38 -12.34
C ILE A 95 2.66 -10.36 -12.51
N ALA A 96 3.15 -10.38 -13.77
CA ALA A 96 4.59 -10.29 -14.04
C ALA A 96 5.19 -8.94 -13.60
N ILE A 97 4.46 -7.84 -13.78
CA ILE A 97 4.87 -6.52 -13.26
C ILE A 97 4.86 -6.51 -11.74
N LEU A 98 3.82 -7.10 -11.12
CA LEU A 98 3.74 -7.19 -9.66
C LEU A 98 4.89 -7.99 -9.06
N LYS A 99 5.28 -9.09 -9.70
CA LYS A 99 6.42 -9.88 -9.27
C LYS A 99 7.72 -9.07 -9.30
N ARG A 100 7.96 -8.32 -10.39
CA ARG A 100 9.13 -7.44 -10.50
C ARG A 100 9.14 -6.35 -9.44
N ILE A 101 7.99 -5.72 -9.18
CA ILE A 101 7.84 -4.72 -8.11
C ILE A 101 8.19 -5.33 -6.75
N ALA A 102 7.65 -6.51 -6.43
CA ALA A 102 7.97 -7.22 -5.20
C ALA A 102 9.47 -7.52 -5.08
N GLU A 103 10.11 -8.02 -6.15
CA GLU A 103 11.56 -8.25 -6.18
C GLU A 103 12.36 -6.95 -5.96
N GLY A 104 11.98 -5.84 -6.60
CA GLY A 104 12.65 -4.55 -6.43
C GLY A 104 12.45 -3.93 -5.05
N LEU A 105 11.34 -4.26 -4.39
CA LEU A 105 11.06 -3.96 -2.99
C LEU A 105 11.69 -4.96 -2.04
N ASP A 106 12.36 -6.03 -2.50
CA ASP A 106 12.88 -7.09 -1.63
C ASP A 106 11.77 -7.73 -0.77
N MET A 107 10.67 -8.07 -1.44
CA MET A 107 9.46 -8.67 -0.89
C MET A 107 9.00 -9.85 -1.75
N GLU A 108 8.14 -10.68 -1.19
CA GLU A 108 7.48 -11.78 -1.92
C GLU A 108 6.05 -11.38 -2.33
N LEU A 109 5.66 -11.70 -3.57
CA LEU A 109 4.30 -11.49 -4.04
C LEU A 109 3.42 -12.67 -3.61
N HIS A 110 2.50 -12.42 -2.68
CA HIS A 110 1.47 -13.39 -2.28
C HIS A 110 0.08 -12.89 -2.69
N ILE A 111 -0.67 -13.71 -3.45
CA ILE A 111 -2.05 -13.40 -3.88
C ILE A 111 -2.99 -14.46 -3.31
N GLN A 112 -4.07 -14.02 -2.68
CA GLN A 112 -5.07 -14.89 -2.08
C GLN A 112 -6.48 -14.57 -2.56
N PHE A 113 -7.32 -15.58 -2.68
CA PHE A 113 -8.76 -15.42 -2.85
C PHE A 113 -9.44 -15.46 -1.48
N ILE A 114 -10.31 -14.48 -1.21
CA ILE A 114 -11.08 -14.42 0.04
C ILE A 114 -12.54 -14.72 -0.29
N PRO A 115 -13.22 -15.63 0.44
CA PRO A 115 -14.65 -15.87 0.25
C PRO A 115 -15.46 -14.59 0.43
N LYS A 116 -16.32 -14.27 -0.53
CA LYS A 116 -17.32 -13.19 -0.35
C LYS A 116 -18.24 -13.57 0.81
N LYS A 117 -18.51 -12.64 1.72
CA LYS A 117 -19.62 -12.81 2.69
C LYS A 117 -20.90 -13.01 1.86
N ARG A 118 -21.53 -14.17 1.99
CA ARG A 118 -22.88 -14.37 1.49
C ARG A 118 -23.81 -13.62 2.43
N THR A 119 -24.45 -12.57 1.91
CA THR A 119 -25.59 -11.90 2.56
C THR A 119 -26.75 -12.86 2.72
#